data_AF-A0A7U9XJ42-F1
#
_entry.id   AF-A0A7U9XJ42-F1
#
_cell.length_a   1.000
_cell.length_b   1.000
_cell.length_c   1.000
_cell.angle_alpha   90.00
_cell.angle_beta   90.00
_cell.angle_gamma   90.00
#
_symmetry.space_group_name_H-M   'P 1'
#
loop_
_entity.id
_entity.type
_entity.pdbx_description
1 polymer ?
#
loop_
_entity_poly.entity_id
_entity_poly.type
_entity_poly.pdbx_seq_one_letter_code
_entity_poly.pdbx_strand_id
1 'polypeptide(L)'
;MEDAWGAKYPKYYNKLVDAWNDTEGQVLFYGEELALTPFFRLSNGCTRDGKEVLGSDAYPYLKIVECPWDIEDKKQIQTVMTEDMDAEITQADTAGYVLSVRVGQENLSGEEFRSTYGLASGCFTLQRYNGQIRITTRGEGHGLGMSQYSADQMAKEGETYDAILQYFYEGTEIKEVAEILLDVE
;
A
#
# COMPACT_ATOMS: atom_id res chain seq x y z
N MET A 1 0.83 1.20 22.68
CA MET A 1 2.22 0.91 22.23
C MET A 1 3.02 0.23 23.32
N GLU A 2 2.93 0.65 24.58
CA GLU A 2 3.59 0.00 25.73
C GLU A 2 3.26 -1.50 25.83
N ASP A 3 1.98 -1.88 25.81
CA ASP A 3 1.57 -3.29 25.86
C ASP A 3 2.10 -4.13 24.68
N ALA A 4 2.12 -3.53 23.48
CA ALA A 4 2.54 -4.22 22.26
C ALA A 4 4.06 -4.45 22.18
N TRP A 5 4.86 -3.54 22.76
CA TRP A 5 6.32 -3.60 22.68
C TRP A 5 6.99 -4.05 23.98
N GLY A 6 6.27 -4.04 25.10
CA GLY A 6 6.75 -4.44 26.41
C GLY A 6 8.07 -3.77 26.77
N ALA A 7 9.05 -4.57 27.19
CA ALA A 7 10.38 -4.07 27.60
C ALA A 7 11.14 -3.32 26.48
N LYS A 8 10.76 -3.46 25.20
CA LYS A 8 11.39 -2.75 24.08
C LYS A 8 10.77 -1.38 23.83
N TYR A 9 9.67 -1.05 24.50
CA TYR A 9 8.92 0.18 24.28
C TYR A 9 9.81 1.44 24.28
N PRO A 10 10.66 1.70 25.29
CA PRO A 10 11.46 2.92 25.31
C PRO A 10 12.38 3.04 24.10
N LYS A 11 12.99 1.94 23.67
CA LYS A 11 13.89 1.90 22.51
C LYS A 11 13.14 2.20 21.22
N TYR A 12 12.01 1.54 20.98
CA TYR A 12 11.24 1.73 19.75
C TYR A 12 10.57 3.10 19.69
N TYR A 13 10.05 3.56 20.83
CA TYR A 13 9.47 4.89 20.94
C TYR A 13 10.50 5.98 20.63
N ASN A 14 11.68 5.93 21.26
CA ASN A 14 12.73 6.92 20.98
C ASN A 14 13.18 6.90 19.52
N LYS A 15 13.30 5.72 18.90
CA LYS A 15 13.61 5.63 17.46
C LYS A 15 12.58 6.36 16.59
N LEU A 16 11.29 6.28 16.94
CA LEU A 16 10.23 6.99 16.22
C LEU A 16 10.25 8.50 16.50
N VAL A 17 10.59 8.90 17.72
CA VAL A 17 10.77 10.32 18.08
C VAL A 17 11.94 10.93 17.32
N ASP A 18 13.07 10.23 17.23
CA ASP A 18 14.24 10.69 16.45
C ASP A 18 13.86 10.87 14.98
N ALA A 19 13.21 9.86 14.38
CA ALA A 19 12.73 9.95 13.00
C ALA A 19 11.73 11.09 12.77
N TRP A 20 10.84 11.34 13.74
CA TRP A 20 9.90 12.46 13.68
C TRP A 20 10.63 13.81 13.72
N ASN A 21 11.56 13.98 14.65
CA ASN A 21 12.30 15.23 14.81
C ASN A 21 13.20 15.52 13.61
N ASP A 22 13.82 14.48 13.03
CA ASP A 22 14.69 14.61 11.86
C ASP A 22 13.92 15.03 10.59
N THR A 23 12.60 14.85 10.56
CA THR A 23 11.73 15.23 9.44
C THR A 23 10.61 16.19 9.88
N GLU A 24 10.78 16.89 11.00
CA GLU A 24 9.75 17.77 11.54
C GLU A 24 9.47 18.92 10.57
N GLY A 25 8.21 19.11 10.19
CA GLY A 25 7.80 20.18 9.28
C GLY A 25 7.97 19.84 7.79
N GLN A 26 8.46 18.65 7.45
CA GLN A 26 8.62 18.23 6.06
C GLN A 26 7.36 17.58 5.51
N VAL A 27 6.99 17.98 4.29
CA VAL A 27 5.84 17.45 3.56
C VAL A 27 6.20 17.24 2.09
N LEU A 28 5.55 16.28 1.43
CA LEU A 28 5.70 16.08 0.00
C LEU A 28 4.70 16.93 -0.79
N PHE A 29 5.20 17.59 -1.82
CA PHE A 29 4.43 18.33 -2.81
C PHE A 29 4.54 17.68 -4.18
N TYR A 30 3.52 17.85 -4.99
CA TYR A 30 3.59 17.63 -6.43
C TYR A 30 3.16 18.91 -7.15
N GLY A 31 4.12 19.59 -7.77
CA GLY A 31 3.91 20.96 -8.24
C GLY A 31 3.61 21.91 -7.07
N GLU A 32 2.44 22.54 -7.11
CA GLU A 32 1.99 23.51 -6.09
C GLU A 32 1.07 22.90 -5.02
N GLU A 33 0.69 21.63 -5.15
CA GLU A 33 -0.24 20.96 -4.23
C GLU A 33 0.44 19.93 -3.34
N LEU A 34 -0.12 19.70 -2.14
CA LEU A 34 0.29 18.61 -1.27
C LEU A 34 0.09 17.26 -1.97
N ALA A 35 1.12 16.43 -1.95
CA ALA A 35 1.05 15.10 -2.52
C ALA A 35 0.21 14.17 -1.63
N LEU A 36 -0.65 13.38 -2.26
CA LEU A 36 -1.29 12.22 -1.67
C LEU A 36 -0.26 11.09 -1.56
N THR A 37 0.13 10.72 -0.35
CA THR A 37 1.20 9.74 -0.08
C THR A 37 0.64 8.46 0.58
N PRO A 38 -0.15 7.64 -0.13
CA PRO A 38 -0.72 6.41 0.43
C PRO A 38 0.40 5.37 0.58
N PHE A 39 0.32 4.55 1.62
CA PHE A 39 1.33 3.53 1.90
C PHE A 39 0.67 2.25 2.43
N PHE A 40 1.31 1.11 2.18
CA PHE A 40 0.80 -0.21 2.53
C PHE A 40 1.94 -1.15 2.95
N ARG A 41 1.61 -2.33 3.47
CA ARG A 41 2.62 -3.21 4.09
C ARG A 41 3.45 -3.98 3.07
N LEU A 42 2.77 -4.69 2.16
CA LEU A 42 3.38 -5.58 1.16
C LEU A 42 2.59 -5.51 -0.14
N SER A 43 3.29 -5.50 -1.27
CA SER A 43 2.70 -5.57 -2.60
C SER A 43 2.61 -7.01 -3.08
N ASN A 44 2.05 -7.19 -4.28
CA ASN A 44 2.13 -8.46 -4.99
C ASN A 44 3.39 -8.59 -5.88
N GLY A 45 4.34 -7.65 -5.76
CA GLY A 45 5.54 -7.51 -6.60
C GLY A 45 5.68 -6.11 -7.22
N CYS A 46 4.59 -5.35 -7.31
CA CYS A 46 4.60 -3.95 -7.71
C CYS A 46 3.44 -3.16 -7.10
N THR A 47 3.55 -1.83 -7.11
CA THR A 47 2.49 -0.91 -6.70
C THR A 47 1.43 -0.77 -7.80
N ARG A 48 0.32 -0.09 -7.51
CA ARG A 48 -0.81 0.12 -8.42
C ARG A 48 -0.73 1.48 -9.12
N ASP A 49 -1.32 1.58 -10.31
CA ASP A 49 -1.49 2.85 -11.01
C ASP A 49 -2.63 3.66 -10.38
N GLY A 50 -2.34 4.88 -9.95
CA GLY A 50 -3.30 5.76 -9.27
C GLY A 50 -4.51 6.12 -10.12
N LYS A 51 -4.39 6.19 -11.44
CA LYS A 51 -5.52 6.47 -12.33
C LYS A 51 -6.52 5.32 -12.35
N GLU A 52 -6.04 4.08 -12.39
CA GLU A 52 -6.90 2.89 -12.34
C GLU A 52 -7.63 2.77 -10.99
N VAL A 53 -6.96 3.11 -9.88
CA VAL A 53 -7.52 2.98 -8.53
C VAL A 53 -8.45 4.14 -8.17
N LEU A 54 -8.05 5.38 -8.48
CA LEU A 54 -8.75 6.59 -8.05
C LEU A 54 -9.69 7.15 -9.14
N GLY A 55 -9.61 6.62 -10.37
CA GLY A 55 -10.42 7.10 -11.50
C GLY A 55 -10.11 8.53 -11.93
N SER A 56 -8.91 9.04 -11.60
CA SER A 56 -8.52 10.44 -11.80
C SER A 56 -7.06 10.56 -12.24
N ASP A 57 -6.80 11.49 -13.15
CA ASP A 57 -5.45 11.87 -13.59
C ASP A 57 -4.78 12.90 -12.66
N ALA A 58 -5.43 13.29 -11.56
CA ALA A 58 -4.92 14.29 -10.61
C ALA A 58 -3.65 13.85 -9.84
N TYR A 59 -3.33 12.55 -9.84
CA TYR A 59 -2.21 11.99 -9.10
C TYR A 59 -1.21 11.28 -10.04
N PRO A 60 -0.60 12.00 -10.99
CA PRO A 60 0.21 11.38 -12.04
C PRO A 60 1.48 10.71 -11.52
N TYR A 61 1.96 11.06 -10.32
CA TYR A 61 3.12 10.46 -9.64
C TYR A 61 2.80 9.13 -8.94
N LEU A 62 1.52 8.76 -8.76
CA LEU A 62 1.14 7.44 -8.24
C LEU A 62 1.19 6.42 -9.38
N LYS A 63 2.39 5.92 -9.67
CA LYS A 63 2.66 4.95 -10.75
C LYS A 63 2.84 3.54 -10.21
N ILE A 64 2.78 2.58 -11.14
CA ILE A 64 3.29 1.21 -10.92
C ILE A 64 4.81 1.27 -10.80
N VAL A 65 5.30 0.88 -9.65
CA VAL A 65 6.71 0.81 -9.26
C VAL A 65 6.99 -0.61 -8.79
N GLU A 66 8.13 -1.17 -9.19
CA GLU A 66 8.52 -2.52 -8.80
C GLU A 66 8.80 -2.61 -7.29
N CYS A 67 8.51 -3.75 -6.70
CA CYS A 67 8.72 -4.05 -5.28
C CYS A 67 9.28 -5.48 -5.15
N PRO A 68 10.47 -5.76 -5.71
CA PRO A 68 10.99 -7.12 -5.87
C PRO A 68 11.28 -7.81 -4.55
N TRP A 69 11.51 -7.08 -3.46
CA TRP A 69 11.69 -7.72 -2.15
C TRP A 69 10.38 -8.20 -1.53
N ASP A 70 9.23 -7.59 -1.88
CA ASP A 70 7.96 -7.94 -1.26
C ASP A 70 7.55 -9.39 -1.53
N ILE A 71 7.89 -9.92 -2.71
CA ILE A 71 7.60 -11.32 -3.09
C ILE A 71 8.37 -12.34 -2.24
N GLU A 72 9.41 -11.94 -1.53
CA GLU A 72 10.21 -12.80 -0.66
C GLU A 72 9.64 -12.90 0.76
N ASP A 73 8.74 -11.98 1.15
CA ASP A 73 8.14 -12.00 2.48
C ASP A 73 7.16 -13.18 2.62
N LYS A 74 7.25 -13.91 3.73
CA LYS A 74 6.41 -15.09 4.00
C LYS A 74 4.92 -14.77 4.11
N LYS A 75 4.56 -13.52 4.39
CA LYS A 75 3.17 -13.03 4.44
C LYS A 75 2.66 -12.57 3.09
N GLN A 76 3.50 -12.56 2.05
CA GLN A 76 3.09 -12.10 0.73
C GLN A 76 1.99 -12.96 0.13
N ILE A 77 1.98 -14.28 0.36
CA ILE A 77 0.87 -15.15 0.00
C ILE A 77 0.11 -15.53 1.26
N GLN A 78 -1.20 -15.29 1.27
CA GLN A 78 -2.09 -15.78 2.32
C GLN A 78 -3.27 -16.52 1.70
N THR A 79 -3.86 -17.42 2.47
CA THR A 79 -5.00 -18.22 2.02
C THR A 79 -6.08 -18.23 3.07
N VAL A 80 -7.31 -17.93 2.63
CA VAL A 80 -8.52 -18.03 3.43
C VAL A 80 -9.44 -19.05 2.77
N MET A 81 -10.01 -19.93 3.58
CA MET A 81 -11.06 -20.86 3.15
C MET A 81 -12.39 -20.31 3.61
N THR A 82 -13.38 -20.30 2.71
CA THR A 82 -14.74 -19.90 3.01
C THR A 82 -15.72 -20.91 2.45
N GLU A 83 -16.97 -20.84 2.93
CA GLU A 83 -18.08 -21.58 2.34
C GLU A 83 -18.18 -21.33 0.84
N ASP A 84 -18.79 -22.29 0.15
CA ASP A 84 -19.01 -22.18 -1.27
C ASP A 84 -19.87 -20.95 -1.63
N MET A 85 -19.49 -20.22 -2.67
CA MET A 85 -20.25 -19.09 -3.18
C MET A 85 -20.18 -19.03 -4.71
N ASP A 86 -21.23 -18.49 -5.33
CA ASP A 86 -21.20 -18.06 -6.73
C ASP A 86 -20.49 -16.71 -6.80
N ALA A 87 -19.16 -16.74 -6.92
CA ALA A 87 -18.35 -15.54 -7.06
C ALA A 87 -17.41 -15.61 -8.25
N GLU A 88 -17.31 -14.49 -8.97
CA GLU A 88 -16.51 -14.36 -10.18
C GLU A 88 -15.84 -13.00 -10.21
N ILE A 89 -14.52 -12.99 -10.36
CA ILE A 89 -13.76 -11.75 -10.58
C ILE A 89 -14.05 -11.28 -12.01
N THR A 90 -14.63 -10.09 -12.14
CA THR A 90 -15.05 -9.54 -13.44
C THR A 90 -14.08 -8.49 -13.96
N GLN A 91 -13.30 -7.85 -13.09
CA GLN A 91 -12.32 -6.83 -13.46
C GLN A 91 -11.17 -6.78 -12.46
N ALA A 92 -9.96 -6.58 -12.97
CA ALA A 92 -8.76 -6.25 -12.21
C ALA A 92 -8.02 -5.07 -12.87
N ASP A 93 -7.21 -4.37 -12.10
CA ASP A 93 -6.28 -3.35 -12.63
C ASP A 93 -5.02 -3.98 -13.22
N THR A 94 -4.14 -3.15 -13.79
CA THR A 94 -2.92 -3.60 -14.47
C THR A 94 -1.97 -4.33 -13.51
N ALA A 95 -1.95 -3.96 -12.23
CA ALA A 95 -1.15 -4.63 -11.21
C ALA A 95 -1.79 -5.95 -10.72
N GLY A 96 -3.04 -6.26 -11.10
CA GLY A 96 -3.73 -7.49 -10.75
C GLY A 96 -4.52 -7.42 -9.44
N TYR A 97 -4.80 -6.23 -8.92
CA TYR A 97 -5.75 -6.05 -7.84
C TYR A 97 -7.17 -6.03 -8.40
N VAL A 98 -8.08 -6.71 -7.73
CA VAL A 98 -9.46 -6.86 -8.16
C VAL A 98 -10.17 -5.51 -8.02
N LEU A 99 -10.78 -5.05 -9.11
CA LEU A 99 -11.62 -3.85 -9.13
C LEU A 99 -13.09 -4.21 -8.93
N SER A 100 -13.54 -5.35 -9.47
CA SER A 100 -14.94 -5.79 -9.38
C SER A 100 -15.06 -7.31 -9.28
N VAL A 101 -15.98 -7.76 -8.43
CA VAL A 101 -16.37 -9.16 -8.21
C VAL A 101 -17.89 -9.25 -8.24
N ARG A 102 -18.42 -10.15 -9.06
CA ARG A 102 -19.81 -10.56 -8.99
C ARG A 102 -19.95 -11.60 -7.89
N VAL A 103 -20.89 -11.43 -6.96
CA VAL A 103 -21.29 -12.42 -5.96
C VAL A 103 -22.79 -12.66 -6.08
N GLY A 104 -23.19 -13.81 -6.63
CA GLY A 104 -24.57 -14.07 -7.02
C GLY A 104 -25.07 -13.06 -8.05
N GLN A 105 -25.99 -12.19 -7.63
CA GLN A 105 -26.55 -11.11 -8.45
C GLN A 105 -25.97 -9.73 -8.13
N GLU A 106 -25.17 -9.60 -7.08
CA GLU A 106 -24.57 -8.34 -6.66
C GLU A 106 -23.18 -8.17 -7.26
N ASN A 107 -22.78 -6.92 -7.50
CA ASN A 107 -21.41 -6.56 -7.87
C ASN A 107 -20.80 -5.79 -6.71
N LEU A 108 -19.65 -6.26 -6.23
CA LEU A 108 -18.85 -5.64 -5.18
C LEU A 108 -17.54 -5.16 -5.77
N SER A 109 -16.97 -4.11 -5.19
CA SER A 109 -15.56 -3.80 -5.42
C SER A 109 -14.65 -4.84 -4.77
N GLY A 110 -13.41 -4.95 -5.26
CA GLY A 110 -12.43 -5.84 -4.63
C GLY A 110 -12.10 -5.47 -3.18
N GLU A 111 -12.15 -4.19 -2.81
CA GLU A 111 -11.90 -3.74 -1.43
C GLU A 111 -13.08 -4.04 -0.48
N GLU A 112 -14.33 -3.98 -0.97
CA GLU A 112 -15.50 -4.45 -0.21
C GLU A 112 -15.43 -5.95 0.01
N PHE A 113 -15.09 -6.72 -1.02
CA PHE A 113 -14.90 -8.17 -0.91
C PHE A 113 -13.76 -8.50 0.08
N ARG A 114 -12.62 -7.82 -0.04
CA ARG A 114 -11.48 -7.96 0.87
C ARG A 114 -11.89 -7.70 2.32
N SER A 115 -12.60 -6.60 2.58
CA SER A 115 -13.03 -6.22 3.93
C SER A 115 -14.02 -7.24 4.51
N THR A 116 -14.97 -7.70 3.68
CA THR A 116 -16.00 -8.67 4.08
C THR A 116 -15.41 -10.00 4.52
N TYR A 117 -14.40 -10.50 3.80
CA TYR A 117 -13.79 -11.81 4.07
C TYR A 117 -12.46 -11.73 4.83
N GLY A 118 -12.08 -10.56 5.35
CA GLY A 118 -10.85 -10.37 6.13
C GLY A 118 -9.58 -10.70 5.35
N LEU A 119 -9.56 -10.40 4.05
CA LEU A 119 -8.44 -10.71 3.17
C LEU A 119 -7.28 -9.72 3.36
N ALA A 120 -6.05 -10.22 3.20
CA ALA A 120 -4.85 -9.39 3.38
C ALA A 120 -4.77 -8.23 2.38
N SER A 121 -5.21 -8.43 1.14
CA SER A 121 -5.20 -7.45 0.05
C SER A 121 -6.37 -7.63 -0.91
N GLY A 122 -6.59 -6.63 -1.76
CA GLY A 122 -7.50 -6.71 -2.91
C GLY A 122 -6.94 -7.49 -4.10
N CYS A 123 -5.70 -7.99 -4.04
CA CYS A 123 -5.11 -8.84 -5.08
C CYS A 123 -5.33 -10.31 -4.70
N PHE A 124 -6.37 -10.94 -5.23
CA PHE A 124 -6.71 -12.31 -4.89
C PHE A 124 -7.24 -13.12 -6.08
N THR A 125 -7.19 -14.44 -5.93
CA THR A 125 -7.84 -15.39 -6.84
C THR A 125 -8.83 -16.26 -6.07
N LEU A 126 -9.89 -16.69 -6.77
CA LEU A 126 -10.91 -17.58 -6.24
C LEU A 126 -10.76 -18.96 -6.88
N GLN A 127 -10.66 -20.01 -6.06
CA GLN A 127 -10.60 -21.38 -6.54
C GLN A 127 -11.53 -22.29 -5.75
N ARG A 128 -12.43 -22.97 -6.46
CA ARG A 128 -13.28 -24.01 -5.88
C ARG A 128 -12.46 -25.24 -5.53
N TYR A 129 -12.56 -25.70 -4.28
CA TYR A 129 -11.83 -26.86 -3.77
C TYR A 129 -12.68 -27.56 -2.70
N ASN A 130 -12.98 -28.85 -2.90
CA ASN A 130 -13.74 -29.69 -1.95
C ASN A 130 -15.06 -29.08 -1.42
N GLY A 131 -15.84 -28.43 -2.28
CA GLY A 131 -17.10 -27.81 -1.88
C GLY A 131 -16.94 -26.54 -1.05
N GLN A 132 -15.76 -25.92 -1.09
CA GLN A 132 -15.44 -24.62 -0.51
C GLN A 132 -14.79 -23.73 -1.57
N ILE A 133 -14.66 -22.44 -1.26
CA ILE A 133 -13.81 -21.52 -2.03
C ILE A 133 -12.51 -21.29 -1.25
N ARG A 134 -11.40 -21.56 -1.93
CA ARG A 134 -10.06 -21.15 -1.52
C ARG A 134 -9.77 -19.79 -2.13
N ILE A 135 -9.57 -18.79 -1.27
CA ILE A 135 -9.17 -17.44 -1.67
C ILE A 135 -7.67 -17.30 -1.40
N THR A 136 -6.89 -17.06 -2.45
CA THR A 136 -5.44 -16.84 -2.31
C THR A 136 -5.14 -15.37 -2.58
N THR A 137 -4.64 -14.64 -1.58
CA THR A 137 -4.26 -13.24 -1.70
C THR A 137 -2.76 -13.09 -1.95
N ARG A 138 -2.37 -12.00 -2.60
CA ARG A 138 -0.98 -11.56 -2.76
C ARG A 138 -0.79 -10.15 -2.23
N GLY A 139 0.24 -9.92 -1.41
CA GLY A 139 0.47 -8.68 -0.69
C GLY A 139 -0.41 -8.51 0.55
N GLU A 140 -0.20 -7.40 1.26
CA GLU A 140 -0.92 -6.99 2.47
C GLU A 140 -1.13 -5.47 2.43
N GLY A 141 -2.38 -5.06 2.25
CA GLY A 141 -2.76 -3.65 2.05
C GLY A 141 -3.39 -3.36 0.69
N HIS A 142 -3.60 -2.07 0.42
CA HIS A 142 -4.29 -1.59 -0.78
C HIS A 142 -3.38 -1.48 -2.02
N GLY A 143 -2.05 -1.57 -1.87
CA GLY A 143 -1.09 -1.62 -2.98
C GLY A 143 -0.78 -0.31 -3.70
N LEU A 144 -1.28 0.83 -3.22
CA LEU A 144 -1.11 2.15 -3.86
C LEU A 144 -0.03 2.97 -3.15
N GLY A 145 0.91 3.57 -3.89
CA GLY A 145 2.00 4.37 -3.34
C GLY A 145 3.12 3.53 -2.75
N MET A 146 3.55 3.81 -1.51
CA MET A 146 4.78 3.23 -0.95
C MET A 146 4.56 1.87 -0.26
N SER A 147 5.36 0.87 -0.64
CA SER A 147 5.47 -0.40 0.10
C SER A 147 6.41 -0.23 1.29
N GLN A 148 5.91 -0.45 2.51
CA GLN A 148 6.68 -0.36 3.74
C GLN A 148 7.82 -1.38 3.80
N TYR A 149 7.60 -2.61 3.27
CA TYR A 149 8.63 -3.64 3.29
C TYR A 149 9.76 -3.32 2.31
N SER A 150 9.43 -2.95 1.07
CA SER A 150 10.45 -2.52 0.10
C SER A 150 11.20 -1.28 0.59
N ALA A 151 10.52 -0.29 1.19
CA ALA A 151 11.18 0.85 1.83
C ALA A 151 12.17 0.43 2.93
N ASP A 152 11.82 -0.54 3.78
CA ASP A 152 12.72 -1.09 4.81
C ASP A 152 13.92 -1.84 4.20
N GLN A 153 13.75 -2.52 3.05
CA GLN A 153 14.87 -3.14 2.35
C GLN A 153 15.80 -2.12 1.71
N MET A 154 15.25 -1.11 1.03
CA MET A 154 16.03 0.01 0.48
C MET A 154 16.85 0.69 1.57
N ALA A 155 16.26 0.96 2.74
CA ALA A 155 16.97 1.54 3.87
C ALA A 155 18.09 0.64 4.40
N LYS A 156 17.93 -0.69 4.39
CA LYS A 156 19.00 -1.65 4.75
C LYS A 156 20.12 -1.70 3.71
N GLU A 157 19.82 -1.40 2.46
CA GLU A 157 20.81 -1.26 1.38
C GLU A 157 21.51 0.10 1.41
N GLY A 158 21.06 1.02 2.26
CA GLY A 158 21.71 2.31 2.53
C GLY A 158 21.03 3.51 1.88
N GLU A 159 19.86 3.32 1.25
CA GLU A 159 19.08 4.42 0.69
C GLU A 159 18.56 5.35 1.79
N THR A 160 18.56 6.64 1.50
CA THR A 160 18.01 7.67 2.39
C THR A 160 16.49 7.78 2.25
N TYR A 161 15.81 8.40 3.21
CA TYR A 161 14.35 8.50 3.19
C TYR A 161 13.84 9.30 1.98
N ASP A 162 14.56 10.33 1.56
CA ASP A 162 14.25 11.13 0.38
C ASP A 162 14.40 10.30 -0.91
N ALA A 163 15.44 9.49 -1.03
CA ALA A 163 15.61 8.57 -2.16
C ALA A 163 14.49 7.52 -2.21
N ILE A 164 14.10 6.96 -1.06
CA ILE A 164 12.96 6.03 -0.95
C ILE A 164 11.66 6.71 -1.38
N LEU A 165 11.40 7.93 -0.91
CA LEU A 165 10.22 8.68 -1.29
C LEU A 165 10.21 8.98 -2.80
N GLN A 166 11.34 9.38 -3.39
CA GLN A 166 11.45 9.62 -4.83
C GLN A 166 11.21 8.36 -5.65
N TYR A 167 11.61 7.20 -5.15
CA TYR A 167 11.35 5.92 -5.81
C TYR A 167 9.84 5.61 -5.92
N PHE A 168 9.07 5.86 -4.86
CA PHE A 168 7.63 5.57 -4.82
C PHE A 168 6.73 6.70 -5.31
N TYR A 169 7.21 7.94 -5.25
CA TYR A 169 6.46 9.15 -5.58
C TYR A 169 7.29 10.05 -6.50
N GLU A 170 7.73 9.51 -7.64
CA GLU A 170 8.60 10.20 -8.58
C GLU A 170 8.04 11.57 -9.00
N GLY A 171 8.89 12.60 -8.94
CA GLY A 171 8.54 13.97 -9.32
C GLY A 171 7.85 14.76 -8.21
N THR A 172 7.75 14.22 -7.00
CA THR A 172 7.40 14.99 -5.81
C THR A 172 8.59 15.74 -5.24
N GLU A 173 8.36 16.77 -4.45
CA GLU A 173 9.40 17.56 -3.77
C GLU A 173 9.13 17.59 -2.27
N ILE A 174 10.19 17.40 -1.46
CA ILE A 174 10.10 17.63 -0.02
C ILE A 174 10.22 19.14 0.22
N LYS A 175 9.26 19.73 0.94
CA LYS A 175 9.24 21.14 1.31
C LYS A 175 9.05 21.30 2.82
N GLU A 176 9.65 22.35 3.37
CA GLU A 176 9.42 22.74 4.76
C GLU A 176 8.14 23.58 4.87
N VAL A 177 7.27 23.23 5.82
CA VAL A 177 6.00 23.96 6.04
C VAL A 177 6.24 25.44 6.33
N ALA A 178 7.35 25.79 6.98
CA ALA A 178 7.71 27.18 7.27
C ALA A 178 7.96 28.00 6.00
N GLU A 179 8.54 27.41 4.96
CA GLU A 179 8.81 28.09 3.68
C GLU A 179 7.51 28.38 2.93
N ILE A 180 6.54 27.45 3.00
CA ILE A 180 5.23 27.60 2.37
C ILE A 180 4.46 28.80 2.95
N LEU A 181 4.50 29.00 4.26
CA LEU A 181 3.76 30.10 4.90
C LEU A 181 4.34 31.49 4.59
N LEU A 182 5.60 31.56 4.19
CA LEU A 182 6.29 32.82 3.84
C LEU A 182 6.00 33.28 2.41
N ASP A 183 5.65 32.36 1.50
CA ASP A 183 5.32 32.67 0.10
C ASP A 183 3.84 33.10 -0.11
N VAL A 184 3.05 33.20 0.96
CA VAL A 184 1.62 33.59 0.94
C VAL A 184 1.42 35.08 1.31
N GLU A 185 2.50 35.86 1.50
CA GLU A 185 2.47 37.33 1.66
C GLU A 185 2.75 38.08 0.35
#